data_AF-A0A355YPA8-F1
#
_entry.id   AF-A0A355YPA8-F1
#
_cell.length_a   1.000
_cell.length_b   1.000
_cell.length_c   1.000
_cell.angle_alpha   90.00
_cell.angle_beta   90.00
_cell.angle_gamma   90.00
#
_symmetry.space_group_name_H-M   'P 1'
#
loop_
_entity.id
_entity.type
_entity.pdbx_description
1 polymer ?
#
loop_
_entity_poly.entity_id
_entity_poly.type
_entity_poly.pdbx_seq_one_letter_code
_entity_poly.pdbx_strand_id
1 'polypeptide(L)'
;MREKLSAVAMTLALCAVIVAVISIREYIAVRPADAYEDKGVHTFSPYEVLPVQVKNRTGTSRDRRLRPTKTVYKLYYKSTDGSGYKWSEEVPAKSFGEKRVKEGVTVDRRVLSITGENAYITVEADQTAESYTTQCRRRYILYTVLSAVYILIFIVLVCKKKIRIS
;
A
#
# COMPACT_ATOMS: atom_id res chain seq x y z
N MET A 1 38.40 -0.85 -8.75
CA MET A 1 37.12 -1.47 -9.18
C MET A 1 36.51 -2.39 -8.10
N ARG A 2 37.31 -3.27 -7.48
CA ARG A 2 36.89 -4.25 -6.45
C ARG A 2 36.36 -3.62 -5.13
N GLU A 3 36.97 -2.53 -4.68
CA GLU A 3 36.54 -1.69 -3.53
C GLU A 3 35.11 -1.16 -3.70
N LYS A 4 34.82 -0.55 -4.86
CA LYS A 4 33.49 0.00 -5.17
C LYS A 4 32.41 -1.08 -5.23
N LEU A 5 32.74 -2.27 -5.75
CA LEU A 5 31.83 -3.42 -5.77
C LEU A 5 31.47 -3.89 -4.34
N SER A 6 32.46 -3.88 -3.43
CA SER A 6 32.27 -4.28 -2.02
C SER A 6 31.39 -3.29 -1.26
N ALA A 7 31.60 -1.99 -1.47
CA ALA A 7 30.79 -0.94 -0.85
C ALA A 7 29.32 -1.02 -1.31
N VAL A 8 29.08 -1.21 -2.61
CA VAL A 8 27.72 -1.38 -3.16
C VAL A 8 27.03 -2.61 -2.57
N ALA A 9 27.70 -3.76 -2.50
CA ALA A 9 27.14 -4.98 -1.95
C ALA A 9 26.75 -4.84 -0.46
N MET A 10 27.56 -4.12 0.31
CA MET A 10 27.30 -3.83 1.73
C MET A 10 26.13 -2.86 1.92
N THR A 11 26.03 -1.81 1.09
CA THR A 11 24.86 -0.92 1.10
C THR A 11 23.57 -1.67 0.76
N LEU A 12 23.61 -2.55 -0.24
CA LEU A 12 22.46 -3.40 -0.60
C LEU A 12 22.09 -4.37 0.53
N ALA A 13 23.05 -4.92 1.25
CA ALA A 13 22.79 -5.76 2.43
C ALA A 13 22.10 -4.97 3.55
N LEU A 14 22.56 -3.75 3.82
CA LEU A 14 21.89 -2.87 4.77
C LEU A 14 20.44 -2.55 4.33
N CYS A 15 20.23 -2.23 3.05
CA CYS A 15 18.89 -2.02 2.50
C CYS A 15 18.00 -3.26 2.66
N ALA A 16 18.53 -4.45 2.39
CA ALA A 16 17.78 -5.71 2.55
C ALA A 16 17.36 -5.93 4.02
N VAL A 17 18.24 -5.65 4.98
CA VAL A 17 17.88 -5.73 6.42
C VAL A 17 16.76 -4.76 6.76
N ILE A 18 16.84 -3.51 6.29
CA ILE A 18 15.79 -2.50 6.53
C ILE A 18 14.46 -2.95 5.93
N VAL A 19 14.45 -3.47 4.69
CA VAL A 19 13.24 -3.98 4.04
C VAL A 19 12.68 -5.19 4.78
N ALA A 20 13.51 -6.11 5.27
CA ALA A 20 13.07 -7.24 6.08
C ALA A 20 12.37 -6.78 7.37
N VAL A 21 12.96 -5.83 8.10
CA VAL A 21 12.37 -5.30 9.34
C VAL A 21 11.04 -4.60 9.06
N ILE A 22 10.98 -3.73 8.04
CA ILE A 22 9.75 -3.02 7.68
C ILE A 22 8.66 -4.01 7.23
N SER A 23 9.00 -4.98 6.38
CA SER A 23 8.02 -5.96 5.88
C SER A 23 7.43 -6.82 7.01
N ILE A 24 8.24 -7.27 7.97
CA ILE A 24 7.76 -8.02 9.13
C ILE A 24 6.84 -7.14 10.00
N ARG A 25 7.24 -5.89 10.26
CA ARG A 25 6.43 -4.96 11.06
C ARG A 25 5.07 -4.73 10.42
N GLU A 26 5.04 -4.45 9.11
CA GLU A 26 3.81 -4.21 8.37
C GLU A 26 2.96 -5.48 8.27
N TYR A 27 3.58 -6.66 8.11
CA TYR A 27 2.88 -7.95 8.15
C TYR A 27 2.11 -8.15 9.46
N ILE A 28 2.76 -7.89 10.60
CA ILE A 28 2.15 -8.01 11.94
C ILE A 28 1.02 -6.98 12.11
N ALA A 29 1.16 -5.79 11.52
CA ALA A 29 0.14 -4.74 11.58
C ALA A 29 -1.11 -5.04 10.71
N VAL A 30 -1.05 -6.01 9.78
CA VAL A 30 -2.23 -6.43 9.01
C VAL A 30 -3.23 -7.11 9.92
N ARG A 31 -4.40 -6.49 10.06
CA ARG A 31 -5.53 -7.06 10.79
C ARG A 31 -5.90 -8.44 10.22
N PRO A 32 -6.21 -9.43 11.08
CA PRO A 32 -6.69 -10.72 10.63
C PRO A 32 -8.11 -10.61 10.02
N ALA A 33 -8.52 -11.62 9.25
CA ALA A 33 -9.76 -11.58 8.48
C ALA A 33 -11.02 -11.53 9.38
N ASP A 34 -10.96 -12.16 10.55
CA ASP A 34 -11.99 -12.17 11.59
C ASP A 34 -12.20 -10.80 12.27
N ALA A 35 -11.23 -9.88 12.14
CA ALA A 35 -11.40 -8.49 12.55
C ALA A 35 -12.31 -7.68 11.61
N TYR A 36 -12.79 -8.30 10.53
CA TYR A 36 -13.70 -7.69 9.58
C TYR A 36 -15.05 -8.40 9.58
N GLU A 37 -16.12 -7.62 9.68
CA GLU A 37 -17.48 -8.06 9.47
C GLU A 37 -17.90 -7.72 8.04
N ASP A 38 -18.26 -8.73 7.25
CA ASP A 38 -18.72 -8.55 5.88
C ASP A 38 -20.14 -7.96 5.87
N LYS A 39 -20.29 -6.75 5.32
CA LYS A 39 -21.58 -6.06 5.16
C LYS A 39 -22.19 -6.30 3.77
N GLY A 40 -21.51 -7.05 2.92
CA GLY A 40 -21.96 -7.39 1.58
C GLY A 40 -21.48 -6.41 0.52
N VAL A 41 -21.99 -6.60 -0.70
CA VAL A 41 -21.68 -5.77 -1.85
C VAL A 41 -22.70 -4.65 -1.96
N HIS A 42 -22.19 -3.43 -2.10
CA HIS A 42 -22.99 -2.24 -2.28
C HIS A 42 -22.63 -1.57 -3.60
N THR A 43 -23.63 -0.99 -4.25
CA THR A 43 -23.44 -0.19 -5.45
C THR A 43 -23.14 1.26 -5.06
N PHE A 44 -22.05 1.79 -5.59
CA PHE A 44 -21.57 3.12 -5.32
C PHE A 44 -21.72 4.02 -6.55
N SER A 45 -22.28 5.21 -6.38
CA SER A 45 -22.42 6.20 -7.43
C SER A 45 -21.47 7.39 -7.19
N PRO A 46 -20.69 7.82 -8.21
CA PRO A 46 -19.84 8.99 -8.11
C PRO A 46 -20.69 10.24 -7.99
N TYR A 47 -20.31 11.17 -7.11
CA TYR A 47 -21.09 12.41 -6.92
C TYR A 47 -20.26 13.69 -6.98
N GLU A 48 -18.97 13.65 -6.64
CA GLU A 48 -18.16 14.87 -6.57
C GLU A 48 -16.67 14.58 -6.71
N VAL A 49 -15.92 15.55 -7.26
CA VAL A 49 -14.46 15.54 -7.29
C VAL A 49 -13.92 16.77 -6.59
N LEU A 50 -13.08 16.58 -5.59
CA LEU A 50 -12.47 17.68 -4.85
C LEU A 50 -10.94 17.64 -4.92
N PRO A 51 -10.28 18.80 -5.04
CA PRO A 51 -8.85 18.92 -4.79
C PRO A 51 -8.58 18.76 -3.29
N VAL A 52 -7.70 17.83 -2.93
CA VAL A 52 -7.29 17.56 -1.55
C VAL A 52 -5.78 17.78 -1.43
N GLN A 53 -5.38 18.54 -0.41
CA GLN A 53 -3.97 18.77 -0.11
C GLN A 53 -3.42 17.60 0.70
N VAL A 54 -2.46 16.86 0.12
CA VAL A 54 -1.79 15.75 0.80
C VAL A 54 -0.32 16.07 1.03
N LYS A 55 0.25 15.48 2.09
CA LYS A 55 1.67 15.67 2.42
C LYS A 55 2.55 15.18 1.27
N ASN A 56 3.47 16.03 0.84
CA ASN A 56 4.44 15.66 -0.17
C ASN A 56 5.47 14.70 0.44
N ARG A 57 5.40 13.43 0.05
CA ARG A 57 6.35 12.38 0.44
C ARG A 57 7.41 12.11 -0.63
N THR A 58 7.28 12.76 -1.78
CA THR A 58 8.14 12.60 -2.96
C THR A 58 9.16 13.75 -3.08
N GLY A 59 10.28 13.49 -3.76
CA GLY A 59 11.34 14.47 -3.95
C GLY A 59 12.36 14.52 -2.81
N THR A 60 13.34 15.42 -2.94
CA THR A 60 14.40 15.57 -1.94
C THR A 60 13.85 16.16 -0.64
N SER A 61 14.60 16.04 0.46
CA SER A 61 14.26 16.71 1.73
C SER A 61 14.12 18.22 1.56
N ARG A 62 14.85 18.85 0.62
CA ARG A 62 14.72 20.27 0.30
C ARG A 62 13.38 20.56 -0.38
N ASP A 63 13.02 19.77 -1.39
CA ASP A 63 11.74 19.93 -2.12
C ASP A 63 10.55 19.76 -1.18
N ARG A 64 10.62 18.82 -0.24
CA ARG A 64 9.58 18.62 0.78
C ARG A 64 9.46 19.77 1.77
N ARG A 65 10.52 20.57 1.99
CA ARG A 65 10.43 21.80 2.81
C ARG A 65 9.86 22.96 2.01
N LEU A 66 10.24 23.08 0.74
CA LEU A 66 9.77 24.15 -0.14
C LEU A 66 8.31 23.93 -0.58
N ARG A 67 7.89 22.68 -0.72
CA ARG A 67 6.53 22.27 -1.13
C ARG A 67 6.05 21.12 -0.23
N PRO A 68 5.64 21.43 1.01
CA PRO A 68 5.27 20.43 1.99
C PRO A 68 3.97 19.69 1.64
N THR A 69 3.10 20.30 0.83
CA THR A 69 1.85 19.71 0.35
C THR A 69 1.82 19.65 -1.18
N LYS A 70 1.08 18.69 -1.71
CA LYS A 70 0.70 18.61 -3.12
C LYS A 70 -0.81 18.42 -3.23
N THR A 71 -1.39 18.97 -4.28
CA THR A 71 -2.80 18.77 -4.60
C THR A 71 -2.97 17.44 -5.30
N VAL A 72 -3.86 16.59 -4.80
CA VAL A 72 -4.38 15.42 -5.51
C VAL A 72 -5.88 15.60 -5.69
N TYR A 73 -6.45 15.03 -6.75
CA TYR A 73 -7.90 15.06 -6.95
C TYR A 73 -8.48 13.77 -6.42
N LYS A 74 -9.51 13.86 -5.58
CA LYS A 74 -10.26 12.70 -5.08
C LYS A 74 -11.66 12.70 -5.66
N LEU A 75 -12.04 11.58 -6.27
CA LEU A 75 -13.40 11.31 -6.71
C LEU A 75 -14.13 10.59 -5.58
N TYR A 76 -15.27 11.13 -5.16
CA TYR A 76 -16.08 10.64 -4.06
C TYR A 76 -17.31 9.91 -4.58
N TYR A 77 -17.61 8.83 -3.89
CA TYR A 77 -18.73 7.95 -4.16
C TYR A 77 -19.60 7.80 -2.90
N LYS A 78 -20.90 7.60 -3.12
CA LYS A 78 -21.88 7.29 -2.08
C LYS A 78 -22.65 6.03 -2.46
N SER A 79 -23.06 5.24 -1.48
CA SER A 79 -23.91 4.08 -1.74
C SER A 79 -25.29 4.49 -2.24
N THR A 80 -25.85 3.72 -3.18
CA THR A 80 -27.15 3.99 -3.80
C THR A 80 -28.32 3.39 -3.04
N ASP A 81 -28.05 2.48 -2.11
CA ASP A 81 -29.03 1.71 -1.34
C ASP A 81 -29.47 2.38 -0.02
N GLY A 82 -28.96 3.59 0.27
CA GLY A 82 -29.30 4.33 1.49
C GLY A 82 -28.51 3.90 2.74
N SER A 83 -27.57 2.97 2.62
CA SER A 83 -26.70 2.53 3.74
C SER A 83 -25.78 3.63 4.27
N GLY A 84 -25.55 4.70 3.50
CA GLY A 84 -24.71 5.82 3.89
C GLY A 84 -23.21 5.57 3.76
N TYR A 85 -22.81 4.41 3.21
CA TYR A 85 -21.40 4.13 2.92
C TYR A 85 -20.84 5.10 1.89
N LYS A 86 -19.58 5.47 2.09
CA LYS A 86 -18.83 6.40 1.25
C LYS A 86 -17.49 5.79 0.92
N TRP A 87 -17.03 6.08 -0.28
CA TRP A 87 -15.74 5.66 -0.76
C TRP A 87 -15.13 6.80 -1.58
N SER A 88 -13.80 6.84 -1.66
CA SER A 88 -13.12 7.80 -2.51
C SER A 88 -11.88 7.19 -3.10
N GLU A 89 -11.56 7.59 -4.34
CA GLU A 89 -10.34 7.20 -5.03
C GLU A 89 -9.57 8.42 -5.51
N GLU A 90 -8.24 8.31 -5.61
CA GLU A 90 -7.43 9.36 -6.23
C GLU A 90 -7.51 9.24 -7.76
N VAL A 91 -7.80 10.36 -8.42
CA VAL A 91 -7.90 10.45 -9.88
C VAL A 91 -6.78 11.33 -10.44
N PRO A 92 -6.30 11.06 -11.67
CA PRO A 92 -5.14 11.76 -12.24
C PRO A 92 -5.41 13.26 -12.49
N ALA A 93 -6.65 13.64 -12.74
CA ALA A 93 -7.04 15.02 -13.00
C ALA A 93 -8.49 15.28 -12.56
N LYS A 94 -8.81 16.56 -12.29
CA LYS A 94 -10.17 16.98 -11.96
C LYS A 94 -11.16 16.60 -13.06
N SER A 95 -10.84 16.93 -14.31
CA SER A 95 -11.66 16.67 -15.48
C SER A 95 -11.95 15.18 -15.70
N PHE A 96 -10.99 14.31 -15.34
CA PHE A 96 -11.20 12.86 -15.39
C PHE A 96 -12.32 12.42 -14.43
N GLY A 97 -12.27 12.91 -13.18
CA GLY A 97 -13.31 12.59 -12.23
C GLY A 97 -14.65 13.27 -12.57
N GLU A 98 -14.64 14.52 -13.04
CA GLU A 98 -15.86 15.23 -13.45
C GLU A 98 -16.55 14.50 -14.61
N LYS A 99 -15.77 13.95 -15.55
CA LYS A 99 -16.28 13.07 -16.60
C LYS A 99 -16.96 11.83 -16.02
N ARG A 100 -16.34 11.14 -15.04
CA ARG A 100 -16.93 9.97 -14.37
C ARG A 100 -18.22 10.31 -13.62
N VAL A 101 -18.28 11.46 -12.94
CA VAL A 101 -19.50 11.95 -12.28
C VAL A 101 -20.60 12.18 -13.32
N LYS A 102 -20.28 12.82 -14.45
CA LYS A 102 -21.23 13.09 -15.53
C LYS A 102 -21.75 11.82 -16.20
N GLU A 103 -20.87 10.83 -16.39
CA GLU A 103 -21.25 9.52 -16.93
C GLU A 103 -22.09 8.70 -15.93
N GLY A 104 -21.99 9.00 -14.62
CA GLY A 104 -22.80 8.36 -13.58
C GLY A 104 -22.52 6.86 -13.42
N VAL A 105 -21.38 6.36 -13.92
CA VAL A 105 -21.03 4.94 -13.89
C VAL A 105 -20.89 4.48 -12.45
N THR A 106 -21.75 3.56 -12.06
CA THR A 106 -21.73 2.95 -10.73
C THR A 106 -20.64 1.89 -10.62
N VAL A 107 -20.16 1.67 -9.40
CA VAL A 107 -19.15 0.67 -9.08
C VAL A 107 -19.66 -0.19 -7.95
N ASP A 108 -19.65 -1.51 -8.13
CA ASP A 108 -19.96 -2.44 -7.06
C ASP A 108 -18.71 -2.69 -6.22
N ARG A 109 -18.83 -2.52 -4.91
CA ARG A 109 -17.74 -2.76 -3.95
C ARG A 109 -18.26 -3.48 -2.73
N ARG A 110 -17.45 -4.38 -2.18
CA ARG A 110 -17.77 -5.03 -0.91
C ARG A 110 -17.36 -4.13 0.25
N VAL A 111 -18.24 -4.00 1.24
CA VAL A 111 -17.97 -3.24 2.46
C VAL A 111 -17.58 -4.20 3.57
N LEU A 112 -16.42 -3.96 4.18
CA LEU A 112 -15.93 -4.71 5.33
C LEU A 112 -15.84 -3.77 6.53
N SER A 113 -16.73 -3.96 7.49
CA SER A 113 -16.73 -3.20 8.75
C SER A 113 -15.63 -3.70 9.68
N ILE A 114 -14.97 -2.81 10.40
CA ILE A 114 -13.91 -3.19 11.33
C ILE A 114 -14.54 -3.47 12.70
N THR A 115 -14.41 -4.71 13.17
CA THR A 115 -14.98 -5.12 14.46
C THR A 115 -14.37 -4.31 15.61
N GLY A 116 -15.22 -3.74 16.46
CA GLY A 116 -14.80 -2.91 17.60
C GLY A 116 -14.47 -1.45 17.24
N GLU A 117 -14.56 -1.04 15.98
CA GLU A 117 -14.37 0.34 15.54
C GLU A 117 -15.58 0.82 14.73
N ASN A 118 -15.94 2.11 14.82
CA ASN A 118 -16.95 2.69 13.93
C ASN A 118 -16.30 3.10 12.59
N ALA A 119 -15.69 2.13 11.93
CA ALA A 119 -14.92 2.30 10.70
C ALA A 119 -15.10 1.10 9.78
N TYR A 120 -14.91 1.32 8.48
CA TYR A 120 -15.00 0.29 7.46
C TYR A 120 -14.00 0.56 6.34
N ILE A 121 -13.78 -0.47 5.52
CA ILE A 121 -13.05 -0.37 4.26
C ILE A 121 -13.95 -0.85 3.11
N THR A 122 -13.62 -0.44 1.89
CA THR A 122 -14.26 -0.96 0.68
C THR A 122 -13.25 -1.67 -0.20
N VAL A 123 -13.57 -2.88 -0.62
CA VAL A 123 -12.73 -3.75 -1.47
C VAL A 123 -13.46 -4.07 -2.76
N GLU A 124 -12.78 -4.70 -3.71
CA GLU A 124 -13.44 -5.15 -4.95
C GLU A 124 -14.59 -6.12 -4.62
N ALA A 125 -15.66 -6.12 -5.43
CA ALA A 125 -16.88 -6.87 -5.13
C ALA A 125 -16.67 -8.40 -4.99
N ASP A 126 -15.70 -8.93 -5.72
CA ASP A 126 -15.30 -10.35 -5.72
C ASP A 126 -14.36 -10.71 -4.56
N GLN A 127 -13.81 -9.72 -3.86
CA GLN A 127 -12.94 -9.96 -2.71
C GLN A 127 -13.75 -10.24 -1.44
N THR A 128 -13.16 -11.02 -0.54
CA THR A 128 -13.65 -11.29 0.82
C THR A 128 -12.65 -10.71 1.81
N ALA A 129 -13.01 -10.66 3.10
CA ALA A 129 -12.04 -10.29 4.15
C ALA A 129 -10.79 -11.19 4.12
N GLU A 130 -10.96 -12.49 3.84
CA GLU A 130 -9.86 -13.44 3.75
C GLU A 130 -8.98 -13.19 2.52
N SER A 131 -9.57 -13.00 1.34
CA SER A 131 -8.76 -12.77 0.13
C SER A 131 -8.05 -11.42 0.18
N TYR A 132 -8.70 -10.38 0.72
CA TYR A 132 -8.10 -9.08 0.98
C TYR A 132 -6.90 -9.17 1.94
N THR A 133 -7.09 -9.76 3.12
CA THR A 133 -6.02 -9.88 4.12
C THR A 133 -4.88 -10.77 3.64
N THR A 134 -5.19 -11.85 2.91
CA THR A 134 -4.20 -12.73 2.29
C THR A 134 -3.39 -11.98 1.24
N GLN A 135 -4.03 -11.18 0.39
CA GLN A 135 -3.32 -10.36 -0.61
C GLN A 135 -2.39 -9.35 0.06
N CYS A 136 -2.86 -8.67 1.12
CA CYS A 136 -2.02 -7.77 1.92
C CYS A 136 -0.81 -8.50 2.52
N ARG A 137 -1.04 -9.62 3.20
CA ARG A 137 0.02 -10.43 3.85
C ARG A 137 1.03 -10.98 2.85
N ARG A 138 0.57 -11.51 1.72
CA ARG A 138 1.42 -12.10 0.67
C ARG A 138 2.48 -11.12 0.17
N ARG A 139 2.11 -9.85 -0.01
CA ARG A 139 3.05 -8.82 -0.46
C ARG A 139 4.22 -8.65 0.51
N TYR A 140 3.95 -8.64 1.82
CA TYR A 140 4.99 -8.51 2.83
C TYR A 140 5.84 -9.77 2.96
N ILE A 141 5.22 -10.95 2.91
CA ILE A 141 5.95 -12.24 2.90
C ILE A 141 6.95 -12.27 1.73
N LEU A 142 6.54 -11.86 0.53
CA LEU A 142 7.43 -11.81 -0.63
C LEU A 142 8.64 -10.89 -0.39
N TYR A 143 8.43 -9.71 0.17
CA TYR A 143 9.54 -8.80 0.51
C TYR A 143 10.46 -9.38 1.58
N THR A 144 9.91 -10.04 2.60
CA THR A 144 10.71 -10.69 3.65
C THR A 144 11.55 -11.83 3.06
N VAL A 145 10.98 -12.71 2.25
CA VAL A 145 11.67 -13.84 1.63
C VAL A 145 12.80 -13.37 0.70
N LEU A 146 12.52 -12.42 -0.20
CA LEU A 146 13.54 -11.87 -1.10
C LEU A 146 14.70 -11.24 -0.33
N SER A 147 14.39 -10.49 0.74
CA SER A 147 15.41 -9.86 1.58
C SER A 147 16.24 -10.91 2.33
N ALA A 148 15.59 -11.93 2.91
CA ALA A 148 16.26 -13.00 3.64
C ALA A 148 17.21 -13.80 2.74
N VAL A 149 16.75 -14.17 1.53
CA VAL A 149 17.59 -14.88 0.55
C VAL A 149 18.82 -14.06 0.18
N TYR A 150 18.66 -12.76 -0.08
CA TYR A 150 19.78 -11.87 -0.38
C TYR A 150 20.79 -11.81 0.78
N ILE A 151 20.31 -11.65 2.02
CA ILE A 151 21.17 -11.59 3.21
C ILE A 151 21.95 -12.91 3.39
N LEU A 152 21.29 -14.06 3.21
CA LEU A 152 21.94 -15.37 3.30
C LEU A 152 23.05 -15.53 2.25
N ILE A 153 22.78 -15.16 0.99
CA ILE A 153 23.79 -15.19 -0.09
C ILE A 153 24.97 -14.26 0.27
N PHE A 154 24.68 -13.05 0.76
CA PHE A 154 25.71 -12.10 1.15
C PHE A 154 26.61 -12.65 2.27
N ILE A 155 26.02 -13.24 3.32
CA ILE A 155 26.77 -13.88 4.42
C ILE A 155 27.66 -14.99 3.89
N VAL A 156 27.13 -15.90 3.06
CA VAL A 156 27.93 -17.01 2.47
C VAL A 156 29.11 -16.50 1.67
N LEU A 157 28.93 -15.45 0.85
CA LEU A 157 30.00 -14.87 0.04
C LEU A 157 31.08 -14.21 0.91
N VAL A 158 30.70 -13.50 1.97
CA VAL A 158 31.63 -12.89 2.93
C VAL A 158 32.40 -13.95 3.70
N CYS A 159 31.73 -14.99 4.21
CA CYS A 159 32.36 -16.11 4.90
C CYS A 159 33.35 -16.86 4.00
N LYS A 160 32.97 -17.18 2.75
CA LYS A 160 33.87 -17.82 1.79
C LYS A 160 35.10 -16.97 1.48
N LYS A 161 34.94 -15.65 1.34
CA LYS A 161 36.05 -14.72 1.14
C LYS A 161 36.98 -14.69 2.35
N LYS A 162 36.44 -14.71 3.57
CA LYS A 162 37.22 -14.72 4.82
C LYS A 162 38.03 -16.01 4.97
N ILE A 163 37.45 -17.18 4.66
CA ILE A 163 38.13 -18.48 4.74
C ILE A 163 39.29 -18.60 3.74
N ARG A 164 39.17 -18.01 2.53
CA ARG A 164 40.22 -18.09 1.49
C ARG A 164 41.43 -17.18 1.76
N ILE A 165 41.33 -16.23 2.71
CA ILE A 165 42.39 -15.25 3.02
C ILE A 165 43.12 -15.62 4.34
N SER A 166 42.55 -16.54 5.13
CA SER A 166 43.19 -17.15 6.30
C SER A 166 44.01 -18.37 5.90
#